data_AF-A0A964DHM6-F1
#
_entry.id   AF-A0A964DHM6-F1
#
_cell.length_a   1.000
_cell.length_b   1.000
_cell.length_c   1.000
_cell.angle_alpha   90.00
_cell.angle_beta   90.00
_cell.angle_gamma   90.00
#
_symmetry.space_group_name_H-M   'P 1'
#
loop_
_entity.id
_entity.type
_entity.pdbx_description
1 polymer ?
#
loop_
_entity_poly.entity_id
_entity_poly.type
_entity_poly.pdbx_seq_one_letter_code
_entity_poly.pdbx_strand_id
1 'polypeptide(L)'
;MNNKTILIVAAIIVVLGALRSIIQRGKSRDYFDVWMLLNKNKFDKDKIKELFIEKCKFKNIKPDYELFFKDTKLNEARDFWEKGLARLMKEVPVFDTIIADLRKELESLQMSRILNPAMQRSGNHNLFLMHYESNDHI
;
A
#
# COMPACT_ATOMS: atom_id res chain seq x y z
N MET A 1 22.63 15.34 -3.20
CA MET A 1 21.52 14.37 -3.33
C MET A 1 21.57 13.80 -4.74
N ASN A 2 21.60 12.47 -4.93
CA ASN A 2 21.78 11.86 -6.26
C ASN A 2 20.43 11.55 -6.94
N ASN A 3 20.42 11.38 -8.28
CA ASN A 3 19.19 11.13 -9.04
C ASN A 3 18.44 9.86 -8.62
N LYS A 4 19.15 8.81 -8.19
CA LYS A 4 18.53 7.56 -7.73
C LYS A 4 17.75 7.76 -6.43
N THR A 5 18.31 8.49 -5.47
CA THR A 5 17.65 8.84 -4.20
C THR A 5 16.38 9.65 -4.45
N ILE A 6 16.41 10.61 -5.38
CA ILE A 6 15.23 11.41 -5.73
C ILE A 6 14.12 10.52 -6.32
N LEU A 7 14.47 9.61 -7.23
CA LEU A 7 13.51 8.68 -7.84
C LEU A 7 12.88 7.73 -6.81
N ILE A 8 13.68 7.20 -5.88
CA ILE A 8 13.18 6.30 -4.81
C ILE A 8 12.23 7.07 -3.88
N VAL A 9 12.61 8.27 -3.44
CA VAL A 9 11.76 9.09 -2.57
C VAL A 9 10.44 9.44 -3.27
N ALA A 10 10.49 9.83 -4.55
CA ALA A 10 9.29 10.08 -5.34
C ALA A 10 8.40 8.83 -5.44
N ALA A 11 8.98 7.66 -5.73
CA ALA A 11 8.25 6.40 -5.81
C ALA A 11 7.59 6.01 -4.47
N ILE A 12 8.27 6.25 -3.34
CA ILE A 12 7.70 6.07 -1.99
C ILE A 12 6.49 7.00 -1.80
N ILE A 13 6.60 8.28 -2.15
CA ILE A 13 5.48 9.22 -2.00
C ILE A 13 4.27 8.77 -2.82
N VAL A 14 4.50 8.31 -4.05
CA VAL A 14 3.45 7.83 -4.95
C VAL A 14 2.79 6.58 -4.39
N VAL A 15 3.55 5.55 -3.99
CA VAL A 15 2.97 4.30 -3.48
C VAL A 15 2.14 4.54 -2.21
N LEU A 16 2.62 5.39 -1.29
CA LEU A 16 1.87 5.74 -0.08
C LEU A 16 0.59 6.53 -0.39
N GLY A 17 0.65 7.41 -1.40
CA GLY A 17 -0.50 8.15 -1.89
C GLY A 17 -1.57 7.23 -2.48
N ALA A 18 -1.14 6.24 -3.27
CA ALA A 18 -1.98 5.26 -3.92
C ALA A 18 -2.60 4.28 -2.91
N LEU A 19 -1.83 3.71 -1.98
CA LEU A 19 -2.34 2.86 -0.90
C LEU A 19 -3.48 3.53 -0.13
N ARG A 20 -3.30 4.80 0.25
CA ARG A 20 -4.33 5.59 0.93
C ARG A 20 -5.54 5.81 0.02
N SER A 21 -5.31 6.11 -1.26
CA SER A 21 -6.38 6.29 -2.25
C SER A 21 -7.21 5.02 -2.43
N ILE A 22 -6.60 3.84 -2.39
CA ILE A 22 -7.32 2.56 -2.44
C ILE A 22 -8.28 2.43 -1.25
N ILE A 23 -7.79 2.70 -0.03
CA ILE A 23 -8.62 2.66 1.19
C ILE A 23 -9.80 3.62 1.10
N GLN A 24 -9.64 4.79 0.49
CA GLN A 24 -10.72 5.79 0.43
C GLN A 24 -11.66 5.61 -0.77
N ARG A 25 -11.13 5.24 -1.95
CA ARG A 25 -11.85 5.30 -3.23
C ARG A 25 -11.74 4.01 -4.06
N GLY A 26 -10.60 3.32 -4.03
CA GLY A 26 -10.42 2.04 -4.72
C GLY A 26 -10.48 2.12 -6.24
N LYS A 27 -9.79 3.07 -6.88
CA LYS A 27 -9.78 3.19 -8.35
C LYS A 27 -8.76 2.26 -9.00
N SER A 28 -9.07 1.76 -10.19
CA SER A 28 -8.23 0.82 -10.97
C SER A 28 -6.76 1.24 -11.06
N ARG A 29 -6.50 2.50 -11.42
CA ARG A 29 -5.14 3.05 -11.53
C ARG A 29 -4.35 2.96 -10.22
N ASP A 30 -4.99 3.20 -9.08
CA ASP A 30 -4.31 3.14 -7.79
C ASP A 30 -3.82 1.71 -7.49
N TYR A 31 -4.62 0.69 -7.82
CA TYR A 31 -4.19 -0.72 -7.70
C TYR A 31 -3.02 -1.05 -8.61
N PHE A 32 -3.04 -0.55 -9.86
CA PHE A 32 -1.93 -0.73 -10.80
C PHE A 32 -0.65 -0.08 -10.30
N ASP A 33 -0.73 1.17 -9.85
CA ASP A 33 0.43 1.93 -9.39
C ASP A 33 1.07 1.26 -8.18
N VAL A 34 0.28 0.79 -7.21
CA VAL A 34 0.82 0.09 -6.05
C VAL A 34 1.50 -1.23 -6.46
N TRP A 35 0.80 -2.09 -7.21
CA TRP A 35 1.37 -3.37 -7.66
C TRP A 35 2.65 -3.17 -8.48
N MET A 36 2.63 -2.24 -9.43
CA MET A 36 3.75 -1.97 -10.32
C MET A 36 4.95 -1.39 -9.57
N LEU A 37 4.72 -0.45 -8.64
CA LEU A 37 5.80 0.17 -7.87
C LEU A 37 6.43 -0.80 -6.88
N LEU A 38 5.62 -1.60 -6.17
CA LEU A 38 6.11 -2.61 -5.23
C LEU A 38 6.95 -3.68 -5.96
N ASN A 39 6.54 -4.09 -7.16
CA ASN A 39 7.26 -5.11 -7.92
C ASN A 39 8.53 -4.59 -8.61
N LYS A 40 8.55 -3.32 -9.05
CA LYS A 40 9.69 -2.76 -9.80
C LYS A 40 10.78 -2.15 -8.92
N ASN A 41 10.44 -1.72 -7.71
CA ASN A 41 11.39 -1.03 -6.83
C ASN A 41 11.70 -1.87 -5.61
N LYS A 42 12.98 -1.86 -5.21
CA LYS A 42 13.40 -2.41 -3.92
C LYS A 42 13.15 -1.37 -2.85
N PHE A 43 11.94 -1.38 -2.29
CA PHE A 43 11.61 -0.56 -1.13
C PHE A 43 12.02 -1.24 0.16
N ASP A 44 12.38 -0.42 1.14
CA ASP A 44 12.39 -0.85 2.54
C ASP A 44 10.93 -1.04 2.99
N LYS A 45 10.58 -2.32 3.23
CA LYS A 45 9.24 -2.75 3.64
C LYS A 45 8.84 -2.14 4.99
N ASP A 46 9.78 -2.02 5.92
CA ASP A 46 9.54 -1.43 7.23
C ASP A 46 9.27 0.06 7.11
N LYS A 47 10.03 0.74 6.24
CA LYS A 47 9.82 2.16 6.00
C LYS A 47 8.47 2.47 5.33
N ILE A 48 8.03 1.64 4.38
CA ILE A 48 6.71 1.79 3.75
C ILE A 48 5.59 1.66 4.79
N LYS A 49 5.66 0.65 5.67
CA LYS A 49 4.67 0.47 6.75
C LYS A 49 4.58 1.71 7.64
N GLU A 50 5.71 2.14 8.19
CA GLU A 50 5.80 3.29 9.10
C GLU A 50 5.22 4.55 8.46
N LEU A 51 5.71 4.92 7.27
CA LEU A 51 5.28 6.12 6.58
C LEU A 51 3.81 6.05 6.16
N PHE A 52 3.29 4.87 5.87
CA PHE A 52 1.87 4.70 5.52
C PHE A 52 0.96 5.00 6.72
N ILE A 53 1.31 4.48 7.89
CA ILE A 53 0.58 4.73 9.14
C ILE A 53 0.59 6.23 9.45
N GLU A 54 1.77 6.86 9.41
CA GLU A 54 1.91 8.30 9.66
C GLU A 54 1.11 9.13 8.65
N LYS A 55 1.12 8.74 7.37
CA LYS A 55 0.33 9.41 6.33
C LYS A 55 -1.17 9.28 6.59
N CYS A 56 -1.65 8.14 7.08
CA CYS A 56 -3.05 7.94 7.42
C CYS A 56 -3.45 8.76 8.65
N LYS A 57 -2.61 8.77 9.71
CA LYS A 57 -2.80 9.62 10.91
C LYS A 57 -2.90 11.10 10.53
N PHE A 58 -1.95 11.60 9.75
CA PHE A 58 -1.93 13.00 9.29
C PHE A 58 -3.17 13.37 8.47
N LYS A 59 -3.77 12.41 7.77
CA LYS A 59 -5.00 12.60 7.00
C LYS A 59 -6.27 12.22 7.76
N ASN A 60 -6.18 11.89 9.04
CA ASN A 60 -7.28 11.42 9.90
C ASN A 60 -8.08 10.26 9.28
N ILE A 61 -7.37 9.34 8.63
CA ILE A 61 -7.95 8.13 8.04
C ILE A 61 -7.67 6.98 9.00
N LYS A 62 -8.68 6.17 9.31
CA LYS A 62 -8.52 4.91 10.03
C LYS A 62 -8.28 3.81 9.00
N PRO A 63 -7.03 3.36 8.80
CA PRO A 63 -6.74 2.32 7.83
C PRO A 63 -7.23 0.96 8.36
N ASP A 64 -7.86 0.20 7.47
CA ASP A 64 -8.31 -1.17 7.71
C ASP A 64 -7.92 -1.99 6.48
N TYR A 65 -7.33 -3.17 6.71
CA TYR A 65 -6.86 -4.05 5.65
C TYR A 65 -8.01 -4.47 4.71
N GLU A 66 -9.20 -4.70 5.25
CA GLU A 66 -10.37 -5.11 4.45
C GLU A 66 -10.80 -4.02 3.46
N LEU A 67 -10.50 -2.75 3.74
CA LEU A 67 -10.83 -1.64 2.85
C LEU A 67 -10.03 -1.65 1.55
N PHE A 68 -8.90 -2.36 1.48
CA PHE A 68 -8.16 -2.56 0.23
C PHE A 68 -8.88 -3.48 -0.75
N PHE A 69 -9.72 -4.38 -0.24
CA PHE A 69 -10.21 -5.51 -1.01
C PHE A 69 -11.72 -5.69 -0.94
N LYS A 70 -12.44 -4.65 -0.51
CA LYS A 70 -13.90 -4.64 -0.49
C LYS A 70 -14.46 -4.90 -1.90
N ASP A 71 -15.31 -5.92 -2.03
CA ASP A 71 -15.84 -6.39 -3.33
C ASP A 71 -16.45 -5.27 -4.17
N THR A 72 -17.18 -4.35 -3.56
CA THR A 72 -17.78 -3.21 -4.27
C THR A 72 -16.75 -2.36 -5.00
N LYS A 73 -15.57 -2.15 -4.38
CA LYS A 73 -14.46 -1.41 -4.99
C LYS A 73 -13.73 -2.23 -6.03
N LEU A 74 -13.54 -3.52 -5.78
CA LEU A 74 -12.87 -4.41 -6.73
C LEU A 74 -13.69 -4.56 -8.01
N ASN A 75 -15.01 -4.68 -7.91
CA ASN A 75 -15.90 -4.75 -9.07
C ASN A 75 -15.87 -3.44 -9.87
N GLU A 76 -16.00 -2.28 -9.21
CA GLU A 76 -15.87 -0.99 -9.88
C GLU A 76 -14.49 -0.82 -10.53
N ALA A 77 -13.42 -1.18 -9.81
CA ALA A 77 -12.06 -1.12 -10.34
C ALA A 77 -11.88 -2.04 -11.56
N ARG A 78 -12.43 -3.26 -11.55
CA ARG A 78 -12.37 -4.20 -12.67
C ARG A 78 -13.00 -3.60 -13.93
N ASP A 79 -14.19 -3.03 -13.81
CA ASP A 79 -14.90 -2.41 -14.94
C ASP A 79 -14.08 -1.28 -15.58
N PHE A 80 -13.44 -0.44 -14.75
CA PHE A 80 -12.57 0.63 -15.22
C PHE A 80 -11.20 0.13 -15.69
N TRP A 81 -10.73 -1.01 -15.19
CA TRP A 81 -9.46 -1.61 -15.58
C TRP A 81 -9.50 -2.03 -17.04
N GLU A 82 -10.49 -2.83 -17.40
CA GLU A 82 -10.65 -3.37 -18.75
C GLU A 82 -10.93 -2.25 -19.76
N LYS A 83 -11.78 -1.29 -19.41
CA LYS A 83 -12.17 -0.20 -20.33
C LYS A 83 -11.13 0.92 -20.42
N GLY A 84 -10.45 1.21 -19.30
CA GLY A 84 -9.59 2.38 -19.13
C GLY A 84 -8.13 2.09 -19.41
N LEU A 85 -7.55 1.07 -18.76
CA LEU A 85 -6.12 0.76 -18.91
C LEU A 85 -5.80 0.17 -20.29
N ALA A 86 -6.73 -0.56 -20.92
CA ALA A 86 -6.55 -1.06 -22.29
C ALA A 86 -6.36 0.03 -23.34
N ARG A 87 -6.76 1.27 -23.04
CA ARG A 87 -6.52 2.42 -23.92
C ARG A 87 -5.15 3.06 -23.71
N LEU A 88 -4.47 2.75 -22.61
CA LEU A 88 -3.22 3.39 -22.20
C LEU A 88 -2.01 2.47 -22.34
N MET A 89 -2.23 1.16 -22.42
CA MET A 89 -1.16 0.16 -22.46
C MET A 89 -1.39 -0.85 -23.57
N LYS A 90 -0.30 -1.28 -24.21
CA LYS A 90 -0.31 -2.29 -25.27
C LYS A 90 -0.73 -3.68 -24.75
N GLU A 91 -0.31 -4.00 -23.53
CA GLU A 91 -0.63 -5.26 -22.86
C GLU A 91 -1.18 -4.93 -21.47
N VAL A 92 -2.44 -5.26 -21.24
CA VAL A 92 -3.08 -5.07 -19.94
C VAL A 92 -2.98 -6.38 -19.16
N PRO A 93 -2.28 -6.39 -18.02
CA PRO A 93 -2.29 -7.54 -17.14
C PRO A 93 -3.70 -7.83 -16.62
N VAL A 94 -3.99 -9.12 -16.45
CA VAL A 94 -5.29 -9.60 -15.98
C VAL A 94 -5.54 -9.06 -14.57
N PHE A 95 -6.66 -8.36 -14.40
CA PHE A 95 -6.99 -7.67 -13.15
C PHE A 95 -6.92 -8.60 -11.93
N ASP A 96 -7.54 -9.77 -12.02
CA ASP A 96 -7.59 -10.71 -10.89
C ASP A 96 -6.20 -11.26 -10.52
N THR A 97 -5.30 -11.42 -11.50
CA THR A 97 -3.90 -11.80 -11.23
C THR A 97 -3.18 -10.71 -10.45
N ILE A 98 -3.36 -9.44 -10.84
CA ILE A 98 -2.77 -8.30 -10.11
C ILE A 98 -3.31 -8.18 -8.70
N ILE A 99 -4.61 -8.36 -8.50
CA ILE A 99 -5.20 -8.29 -7.16
C ILE A 99 -4.67 -9.43 -6.30
N ALA A 100 -4.52 -10.65 -6.84
CA ALA A 100 -3.94 -11.77 -6.11
C ALA A 100 -2.47 -11.51 -5.71
N ASP A 101 -1.66 -10.98 -6.63
CA ASP A 101 -0.26 -10.63 -6.34
C ASP A 101 -0.17 -9.49 -5.33
N LEU A 102 -1.00 -8.46 -5.48
CA LEU A 102 -1.03 -7.33 -4.55
C LEU A 102 -1.42 -7.78 -3.13
N ARG A 103 -2.35 -8.73 -2.98
CA ARG A 103 -2.66 -9.33 -1.67
C ARG A 103 -1.42 -9.92 -1.02
N LYS A 104 -0.67 -10.74 -1.77
CA LYS A 104 0.59 -11.35 -1.28
C LYS A 104 1.62 -10.30 -0.89
N GLU A 105 1.77 -9.24 -1.69
CA GLU A 105 2.70 -8.16 -1.37
C GLU A 105 2.30 -7.42 -0.09
N LEU A 106 1.02 -7.06 0.06
CA LEU A 106 0.53 -6.41 1.28
C LEU A 106 0.60 -7.32 2.52
N GLU A 107 0.40 -8.63 2.36
CA GLU A 107 0.61 -9.62 3.41
C GLU A 107 2.09 -9.75 3.79
N SER A 108 3.00 -9.72 2.81
CA SER A 108 4.45 -9.72 3.06
C SER A 108 4.90 -8.45 3.82
N LEU A 109 4.19 -7.34 3.59
CA LEU A 109 4.32 -6.11 4.35
C LEU A 109 3.59 -6.17 5.70
N GLN A 110 3.02 -7.30 6.11
CA GLN A 110 2.27 -7.49 7.36
C GLN A 110 1.13 -6.47 7.55
N MET A 111 0.59 -5.93 6.46
CA MET A 111 -0.45 -4.88 6.51
C MET A 111 -1.73 -5.38 7.15
N SER A 112 -2.08 -6.65 6.94
CA SER A 112 -3.24 -7.30 7.58
C SER A 112 -3.14 -7.31 9.11
N ARG A 113 -1.93 -7.49 9.65
CA ARG A 113 -1.67 -7.46 11.09
C ARG A 113 -1.73 -6.03 11.64
N ILE A 114 -1.06 -5.09 10.99
CA ILE A 114 -0.87 -3.73 11.50
C ILE A 114 -2.14 -2.88 11.36
N LEU A 115 -2.93 -3.12 10.30
CA LEU A 115 -4.16 -2.39 10.04
C LEU A 115 -5.39 -3.07 10.69
N ASN A 116 -5.19 -4.07 11.54
CA ASN A 116 -6.30 -4.71 12.24
C ASN A 116 -6.93 -3.74 13.25
N PRO A 117 -8.25 -3.44 13.13
CA PRO A 117 -8.95 -2.52 14.04
C PRO A 117 -8.86 -2.93 15.52
N ALA A 118 -8.73 -4.23 15.82
CA ALA A 118 -8.57 -4.73 17.19
C ALA A 118 -7.21 -4.36 17.79
N MET A 119 -6.14 -4.33 16.99
CA MET A 119 -4.80 -3.93 17.44
C MET A 119 -4.70 -2.41 17.65
N GLN A 120 -5.48 -1.61 16.92
CA GLN A 120 -5.51 -0.14 17.06
C GLN A 120 -6.24 0.33 18.34
N ARG A 121 -7.06 -0.53 18.96
CA ARG A 121 -7.77 -0.22 20.23
C ARG A 121 -6.95 -0.50 21.49
N SER A 122 -5.93 -1.35 21.39
CA SER A 122 -4.95 -1.56 22.47
C SER A 122 -3.98 -0.38 22.46
N GLY A 123 -4.32 0.68 23.19
CA GLY A 123 -3.53 1.91 23.33
C GLY A 123 -2.18 1.77 24.03
N ASN A 124 -1.36 0.78 23.69
CA ASN A 124 0.06 0.74 24.04
C ASN A 124 0.89 1.17 22.84
N HIS A 125 1.04 2.49 22.72
CA HIS A 125 1.91 3.17 21.75
C HIS A 125 3.40 2.76 21.86
N ASN A 126 3.80 2.00 22.89
CA ASN A 126 5.17 1.53 23.11
C ASN A 126 5.54 0.21 22.42
N LEU A 127 4.59 -0.62 21.98
CA LEU A 127 4.95 -1.94 21.43
C LEU A 127 5.54 -1.86 20.01
N PHE A 128 5.19 -0.80 19.25
CA PHE A 128 5.77 -0.57 17.92
C PHE A 128 7.18 0.04 17.99
N LEU A 129 7.51 0.74 19.09
CA LEU A 129 8.83 1.32 19.35
C LEU A 129 9.79 0.35 20.06
N MET A 130 9.29 -0.57 20.89
CA MET A 130 10.13 -1.55 21.60
C MET A 130 10.88 -2.52 20.67
N HIS A 131 10.34 -2.83 19.49
CA HIS A 131 11.09 -3.63 18.49
C HIS A 131 12.17 -2.84 17.77
N TYR A 132 12.16 -1.51 17.85
CA TYR A 132 13.16 -0.65 17.21
C TYR A 132 14.36 -0.40 18.12
N GLU A 133 14.13 -0.16 19.43
CA GLU A 133 15.22 0.07 20.40
C GLU A 133 16.04 -1.19 20.74
N SER A 134 15.61 -2.38 20.30
CA SER A 134 16.31 -3.64 20.57
C SER A 134 17.38 -4.01 19.51
N ASN A 135 17.46 -3.28 18.39
CA ASN A 135 18.36 -3.63 17.26
C ASN A 135 19.44 -2.57 16.96
N ASP A 136 19.56 -1.50 17.76
CA ASP A 136 20.62 -0.48 17.61
C ASP A 136 21.81 -0.67 18.58
N HIS A 137 21.90 -1.83 19.23
CA HIS A 137 23.10 -2.27 19.94
C HIS A 137 23.46 -3.70 19.54
N ILE A 138 24.29 -3.83 18.50
CA ILE A 138 25.50 -4.69 18.40
C ILE A 138 26.21 -4.33 17.08
#